data_AF-A0A9D9NDI2-F1
#
_entry.id   AF-A0A9D9NDI2-F1
#
_cell.length_a   1.000
_cell.length_b   1.000
_cell.length_c   1.000
_cell.angle_alpha   90.00
_cell.angle_beta   90.00
_cell.angle_gamma   90.00
#
_symmetry.space_group_name_H-M   'P 1'
#
loop_
_entity.id
_entity.type
_entity.pdbx_description
1 polymer ?
#
loop_
_entity_poly.entity_id
_entity_poly.type
_entity_poly.pdbx_seq_one_letter_code
_entity_poly.pdbx_strand_id
1 'polypeptide(L)'
;EMSQEVMFRALDEKKVPRSVSIKLRYGDFTTISIQTTPVKPIYSSIDVYNISRELLRSKYNGSGVRLIGVALQSIYDGNDVEQQDFFSEKEEKERKLEKTIIELKKKGSKLVKARNLKEE
;
A
#
# COMPACT_ATOMS: atom_id res chain seq x y z
N GLU A 1 3.88 4.48 7.08
CA GLU A 1 4.32 3.20 7.68
C GLU A 1 3.41 2.04 7.29
N MET A 2 2.13 2.05 7.66
CA MET A 2 1.17 0.98 7.36
C MET A 2 1.14 0.57 5.89
N SER A 3 1.15 1.54 4.96
CA SER A 3 1.18 1.27 3.51
C SER A 3 2.42 0.47 3.07
N GLN A 4 3.57 0.69 3.72
CA GLN A 4 4.78 -0.09 3.45
C GLN A 4 4.67 -1.49 4.01
N GLU A 5 4.13 -1.63 5.21
CA GLU A 5 3.99 -2.91 5.89
C GLU A 5 3.03 -3.85 5.13
N VAL A 6 1.87 -3.35 4.71
CA VAL A 6 0.91 -4.16 3.95
C VAL A 6 1.43 -4.54 2.57
N MET A 7 2.14 -3.62 1.91
CA MET A 7 2.76 -3.91 0.61
C MET A 7 3.90 -4.92 0.75
N PHE A 8 4.71 -4.80 1.81
CA PHE A 8 5.77 -5.75 2.13
C PHE A 8 5.22 -7.17 2.30
N ARG A 9 4.16 -7.32 3.10
CA ARG A 9 3.49 -8.61 3.30
C ARG A 9 2.96 -9.19 2.00
N ALA A 10 2.28 -8.38 1.18
CA ALA A 10 1.78 -8.85 -0.11
C ALA A 10 2.91 -9.33 -1.04
N LEU A 11 4.03 -8.60 -1.10
CA LEU A 11 5.17 -8.99 -1.92
C LEU A 11 5.89 -10.24 -1.38
N ASP A 12 5.98 -10.39 -0.06
CA ASP A 12 6.51 -11.60 0.59
C ASP A 12 5.69 -12.84 0.23
N GLU A 13 4.37 -12.71 0.25
CA GLU A 13 3.41 -13.75 -0.13
C GLU A 13 3.24 -13.89 -1.65
N LYS A 14 4.03 -13.18 -2.47
CA LYS A 14 3.92 -13.15 -3.95
C LYS A 14 2.53 -12.80 -4.47
N LYS A 15 1.83 -11.92 -3.76
CA LYS A 15 0.45 -11.51 -4.02
C LYS A 15 0.38 -10.11 -4.62
N VAL A 16 -0.58 -9.89 -5.52
CA VAL A 16 -0.83 -8.61 -6.18
C VAL A 16 -2.21 -8.08 -5.76
N PRO A 17 -2.28 -6.94 -5.06
CA PRO A 17 -3.56 -6.38 -4.66
C PRO A 17 -4.22 -5.60 -5.81
N ARG A 18 -5.56 -5.65 -5.88
CA ARG A 18 -6.34 -4.87 -6.84
C ARG A 18 -7.01 -3.65 -6.23
N SER A 19 -7.27 -3.69 -4.93
CA SER A 19 -8.01 -2.65 -4.21
C SER A 19 -7.31 -2.28 -2.90
N VAL A 20 -7.51 -1.04 -2.46
CA VAL A 20 -7.06 -0.56 -1.15
C VAL A 20 -8.27 -0.17 -0.32
N SER A 21 -8.23 -0.49 0.97
CA SER A 21 -9.26 -0.11 1.93
C SER A 21 -8.68 0.57 3.16
N ILE A 22 -9.49 1.46 3.73
CA ILE A 22 -9.28 2.07 5.03
C ILE A 22 -10.39 1.69 5.98
N LYS A 23 -10.00 1.39 7.21
CA LYS A 23 -10.90 1.25 8.35
C LYS A 23 -10.65 2.39 9.33
N LEU A 24 -11.69 3.14 9.66
CA LEU A 24 -11.66 4.20 10.67
C LEU A 24 -12.61 3.85 11.80
N ARG A 25 -12.15 3.97 13.05
CA ARG A 25 -13.02 3.90 14.24
C ARG A 25 -12.92 5.19 15.03
N TYR A 26 -14.06 5.75 15.40
CA TYR A 26 -14.17 7.03 16.08
C TYR A 26 -14.32 6.92 17.60
N GLY A 27 -14.36 8.09 18.24
CA GLY A 27 -14.61 8.34 19.67
C GLY A 27 -15.95 7.83 20.23
N ASP A 28 -16.88 7.45 19.37
CA ASP A 28 -18.17 6.83 19.70
C ASP A 28 -18.20 5.32 19.39
N PHE A 29 -17.06 4.74 19.03
CA PHE A 29 -16.91 3.36 18.54
C PHE A 29 -17.56 3.07 17.17
N THR A 30 -18.15 4.08 16.52
CA THR A 30 -18.61 3.97 15.15
C THR A 30 -17.44 3.64 14.23
N THR A 31 -17.64 2.64 13.38
CA THR A 31 -16.60 2.15 12.46
C THR A 31 -17.04 2.37 11.03
N ILE A 32 -16.20 3.04 10.25
CA ILE A 32 -16.38 3.25 8.82
C ILE A 32 -15.30 2.47 8.08
N SER A 33 -15.69 1.71 7.06
CA SER A 33 -14.76 1.03 6.15
C SER A 33 -15.03 1.49 4.73
N ILE A 34 -14.01 1.99 4.05
CA ILE A 34 -14.12 2.46 2.66
C ILE A 34 -13.03 1.77 1.85
N GLN A 35 -13.39 1.30 0.66
CA GLN A 35 -12.48 0.71 -0.30
C GLN A 35 -12.57 1.43 -1.64
N THR A 36 -11.48 1.40 -2.40
CA THR A 36 -11.49 1.78 -3.81
C THR A 36 -10.66 0.82 -4.64
N THR A 37 -11.11 0.61 -5.87
CA THR A 37 -10.43 -0.18 -6.88
C THR A 37 -9.91 0.80 -7.94
N PRO A 38 -8.64 1.24 -7.86
CA PRO A 38 -8.09 2.19 -8.82
C PRO A 38 -8.09 1.60 -10.23
N VAL A 39 -8.20 2.44 -11.27
CA VAL A 39 -8.08 1.95 -12.66
C VAL A 39 -6.66 1.43 -12.91
N LYS A 40 -5.65 2.17 -12.43
CA LYS A 40 -4.26 1.74 -12.46
C LYS A 40 -3.99 0.67 -11.39
N PRO A 41 -3.24 -0.39 -11.68
CA PRO A 41 -2.86 -1.36 -10.67
C PRO A 41 -1.92 -0.76 -9.61
N ILE A 42 -1.79 -1.48 -8.49
CA ILE A 42 -1.05 -1.03 -7.31
C ILE A 42 0.30 -1.76 -7.29
N TYR A 43 1.40 -1.03 -7.49
CA TYR A 43 2.74 -1.63 -7.60
C TYR A 43 3.67 -1.31 -6.45
N SER A 44 3.39 -0.21 -5.75
CA SER A 44 4.28 0.29 -4.72
C SER A 44 3.56 0.65 -3.44
N SER A 45 4.31 0.67 -2.35
CA SER A 45 3.84 1.21 -1.07
C SER A 45 3.43 2.68 -1.14
N ILE A 46 3.90 3.43 -2.15
CA ILE A 46 3.52 4.83 -2.39
C ILE A 46 2.14 4.92 -3.01
N ASP A 47 1.81 4.03 -3.94
CA ASP A 47 0.47 3.96 -4.53
C ASP A 47 -0.56 3.67 -3.43
N VAL A 48 -0.26 2.67 -2.59
CA VAL A 48 -1.10 2.35 -1.42
C VAL A 48 -1.26 3.57 -0.50
N TYR A 49 -0.19 4.31 -0.24
CA TYR A 49 -0.24 5.51 0.60
C TYR A 49 -1.11 6.62 -0.02
N ASN A 50 -0.92 6.93 -1.30
CA ASN A 50 -1.67 7.99 -1.98
C ASN A 50 -3.17 7.68 -2.01
N ILE A 51 -3.53 6.44 -2.40
CA ILE A 51 -4.92 5.98 -2.44
C ILE A 51 -5.53 6.00 -1.03
N SER A 52 -4.80 5.50 -0.03
CA SER A 52 -5.23 5.53 1.37
C SER A 52 -5.47 6.97 1.84
N ARG A 53 -4.56 7.89 1.55
CA ARG A 53 -4.68 9.29 1.96
C ARG A 53 -5.93 9.95 1.36
N GLU A 54 -6.24 9.67 0.10
CA GLU A 54 -7.44 10.18 -0.56
C GLU A 54 -8.71 9.60 0.07
N LEU A 55 -8.75 8.29 0.29
CA LEU A 55 -9.86 7.61 0.98
C LEU A 55 -10.10 8.21 2.37
N LEU A 56 -9.04 8.41 3.15
CA LEU A 56 -9.12 9.02 4.47
C LEU A 56 -9.72 10.42 4.39
N ARG A 57 -9.20 11.28 3.51
CA ARG A 57 -9.69 12.66 3.34
C ARG A 57 -11.16 12.72 2.94
N SER A 58 -11.62 11.76 2.13
CA SER A 58 -13.01 11.74 1.64
C SER A 58 -14.06 11.47 2.73
N LYS A 59 -13.67 10.85 3.85
CA LYS A 59 -14.60 10.32 4.86
C LYS A 59 -14.27 10.71 6.30
N TYR A 60 -13.11 11.32 6.50
CA TYR A 60 -12.74 11.88 7.79
C TYR A 60 -13.63 13.09 8.09
N ASN A 61 -14.31 13.04 9.23
CA ASN A 61 -15.28 14.07 9.65
C ASN A 61 -14.69 15.08 10.66
N GLY A 62 -13.38 15.07 10.89
CA GLY A 62 -12.74 15.95 11.87
C GLY A 62 -12.79 15.46 13.32
N SER A 63 -13.49 14.37 13.62
CA SER A 63 -13.59 13.81 14.97
C SER A 63 -12.37 12.98 15.36
N GLY A 64 -12.13 12.84 16.66
CA GLY A 64 -11.04 12.00 17.17
C GLY A 64 -11.10 10.55 16.67
N VAL A 65 -9.99 10.07 16.10
CA VAL A 65 -9.84 8.72 15.58
C VAL A 65 -9.18 7.84 16.62
N ARG A 66 -9.81 6.71 16.96
CA ARG A 66 -9.24 5.69 17.84
C ARG A 66 -8.44 4.63 17.11
N LEU A 67 -8.83 4.34 15.87
CA LEU A 67 -8.16 3.35 15.04
C LEU A 67 -8.18 3.81 13.59
N ILE A 68 -7.01 3.71 12.96
CA ILE A 68 -6.86 3.76 11.52
C ILE A 68 -6.22 2.45 11.06
N GLY A 69 -6.85 1.81 10.08
CA GLY A 69 -6.42 0.58 9.44
C GLY A 69 -6.25 0.81 7.94
N VAL A 70 -5.19 0.28 7.34
CA VAL A 70 -5.02 0.20 5.88
C VAL A 70 -4.95 -1.29 5.54
N ALA A 71 -5.72 -1.73 4.55
CA ALA A 71 -5.72 -3.11 4.11
C ALA A 71 -5.76 -3.21 2.59
N LEU A 72 -5.05 -4.21 2.07
CA LEU A 72 -5.10 -4.60 0.67
C LEU A 72 -6.23 -5.61 0.46
N GLN A 73 -6.96 -5.48 -0.64
CA GLN A 73 -8.12 -6.31 -0.96
C GLN A 73 -8.09 -6.75 -2.42
N SER A 74 -8.93 -7.72 -2.75
CA SER A 74 -9.04 -8.31 -4.09
C SER A 74 -7.67 -8.73 -4.60
N ILE A 75 -7.08 -9.70 -3.89
CA ILE A 75 -5.69 -10.10 -4.06
C ILE A 75 -5.63 -11.26 -5.05
N TYR A 76 -4.70 -11.17 -6.00
CA TYR A 76 -4.42 -12.20 -7.00
C TYR A 76 -3.04 -12.82 -6.77
N ASP A 77 -2.87 -14.07 -7.20
CA ASP A 77 -1.57 -14.72 -7.22
C ASP A 77 -0.66 -14.04 -8.26
N GLY A 78 0.55 -13.65 -7.83
CA GLY A 78 1.48 -12.91 -8.67
C GLY A 78 2.04 -13.71 -9.84
N ASN A 79 1.82 -15.02 -9.88
CA ASN A 79 2.18 -15.89 -11.01
C ASN A 79 1.20 -15.76 -12.19
N ASP A 80 -0.08 -15.43 -11.93
CA ASP A 80 -1.09 -15.25 -12.99
C ASP A 80 -1.01 -13.87 -13.66
N VAL A 81 -0.31 -12.92 -13.04
CA VAL A 81 -0.14 -11.55 -13.53
C VAL A 81 1.18 -11.39 -14.32
N GLU A 82 1.62 -12.45 -15.00
CA GLU A 82 2.70 -12.40 -16.01
C GLU A 82 2.18 -11.93 -17.38
N GLN A 83 1.29 -10.94 -17.42
CA GLN A 83 1.08 -10.18 -18.64
C GLN A 83 2.13 -9.07 -18.69
N GLN A 84 3.36 -9.43 -19.08
CA GLN A 84 4.49 -8.51 -19.25
C GLN A 84 4.19 -7.36 -20.24
N ASP A 85 3.22 -7.54 -21.13
CA ASP A 85 2.87 -6.55 -22.18
C ASP A 85 2.04 -5.34 -21.71
N PHE A 86 1.52 -5.32 -20.47
CA PHE A 86 0.64 -4.23 -20.01
C PHE A 86 1.30 -3.21 -19.07
N PHE A 87 2.58 -3.38 -18.72
CA PHE A 87 3.28 -2.46 -17.82
C PHE A 87 4.16 -1.48 -18.59
N SER A 88 4.08 -0.19 -18.27
CA SER A 88 5.07 0.77 -18.75
C SER A 88 6.43 0.49 -18.10
N GLU A 89 7.52 0.87 -18.78
CA GLU A 89 8.89 0.75 -18.25
C GLU A 89 9.05 1.39 -16.85
N LYS A 90 8.27 2.43 -16.57
CA LYS A 90 8.26 3.11 -15.28
C LYS A 90 7.68 2.21 -14.18
N GLU A 91 6.53 1.59 -14.43
CA GLU A 91 5.86 0.70 -13.48
C GLU A 91 6.73 -0.52 -13.15
N GLU A 92 7.44 -1.05 -14.16
CA GLU A 92 8.34 -2.17 -13.97
C GLU A 92 9.56 -1.78 -13.11
N LYS A 93 10.13 -0.59 -13.33
CA LYS A 93 11.22 -0.05 -12.50
C LYS A 93 10.78 0.13 -11.06
N GLU A 94 9.58 0.68 -10.81
CA GLU A 94 9.06 0.87 -9.45
C GLU A 94 8.84 -0.46 -8.73
N ARG A 95 8.33 -1.47 -9.44
CA ARG A 95 8.13 -2.82 -8.90
C ARG A 95 9.45 -3.52 -8.60
N LYS A 96 10.43 -3.44 -9.51
CA LYS A 96 11.78 -3.99 -9.29
C LYS A 96 12.44 -3.31 -8.09
N LEU A 97 12.36 -1.99 -7.99
CA LEU A 97 12.89 -1.24 -6.86
C LEU A 97 12.27 -1.69 -5.52
N GLU A 98 10.95 -1.84 -5.45
CA GLU A 98 10.30 -2.33 -4.24
C GLU A 98 10.76 -3.75 -3.88
N LYS A 99 10.85 -4.66 -4.86
CA LYS A 99 11.37 -6.02 -4.61
C LYS A 99 12.79 -5.99 -4.05
N THR A 100 13.68 -5.20 -4.63
CA THR A 100 15.08 -5.08 -4.16
C THR A 100 15.15 -4.54 -2.73
N ILE A 101 14.35 -3.52 -2.40
CA ILE A 101 14.30 -2.97 -1.04
C ILE A 101 13.85 -4.03 -0.03
N ILE A 102 12.91 -4.90 -0.42
CA ILE A 102 12.45 -6.01 0.41
C ILE A 102 13.54 -7.05 0.64
N GLU A 103 14.22 -7.47 -0.43
CA GLU A 103 15.32 -8.44 -0.33
C GLU A 103 16.45 -7.93 0.58
N LEU A 104 16.79 -6.65 0.47
CA LEU A 104 17.79 -6.04 1.33
C LEU A 104 17.33 -5.93 2.78
N LYS A 105 16.05 -5.62 3.02
CA LYS A 105 15.48 -5.57 4.38
C LYS A 105 15.46 -6.96 5.02
N LYS A 106 15.16 -8.03 4.26
CA LYS A 106 15.24 -9.42 4.73
C LYS A 106 16.65 -9.83 5.13
N LYS A 107 17.67 -9.30 4.46
CA LYS A 107 19.10 -9.53 4.79
C LYS A 107 19.58 -8.80 6.06
N GLY A 108 18.70 -8.09 6.78
CA GLY A 108 19.01 -7.44 8.05
C GLY A 108 19.50 -5.99 7.94
N SER A 109 19.55 -5.43 6.74
CA SER A 109 19.93 -4.03 6.53
C SER A 109 18.79 -3.10 6.96
N LYS A 110 19.03 -2.23 7.96
CA LYS A 110 18.12 -1.12 8.28
C LYS A 110 18.16 -0.10 7.14
N LEU A 111 17.17 -0.17 6.24
CA LEU A 111 17.03 0.75 5.12
C LEU A 111 15.76 1.59 5.26
N VAL A 112 15.93 2.90 5.17
CA VAL A 112 14.84 3.88 5.03
C VAL A 112 15.03 4.53 3.67
N LYS A 113 13.97 4.58 2.85
CA LYS A 113 14.02 5.30 1.58
C LYS A 113 14.38 6.76 1.85
N ALA A 114 15.31 7.33 1.07
CA ALA A 114 15.75 8.73 1.22
C ALA A 114 14.58 9.73 1.34
N ARG A 115 13.56 9.57 0.50
CA ARG A 115 12.31 10.36 0.52
C ARG A 115 11.44 10.24 1.79
N ASN A 116 11.72 9.28 2.66
CA ASN A 116 11.03 9.04 3.92
C ASN A 116 11.89 9.43 5.14
N LEU A 117 13.14 9.89 4.94
CA LEU A 117 13.86 10.54 6.03
C LEU A 117 13.11 11.83 6.36
N LYS A 118 12.77 12.00 7.65
CA LYS A 118 12.36 13.31 8.14
C LYS A 118 13.58 14.21 8.01
N GLU A 119 13.47 15.28 7.23
CA GLU A 119 14.30 16.46 7.47
C GLU A 119 13.88 16.97 8.85
N GLU A 120 14.84 16.99 9.79
CA GLU A 120 14.67 17.54 11.14
C GLU A 120 14.48 19.06 11.11
#